data_AF-A0A967VVA8-F1
#
_entry.id   AF-A0A967VVA8-F1
#
_cell.length_a   1.000
_cell.length_b   1.000
_cell.length_c   1.000
_cell.angle_alpha   90.00
_cell.angle_beta   90.00
_cell.angle_gamma   90.00
#
_symmetry.space_group_name_H-M   'P 1'
#
loop_
_entity.id
_entity.type
_entity.pdbx_description
1 polymer ?
#
loop_
_entity_poly.entity_id
_entity_poly.type
_entity_poly.pdbx_seq_one_letter_code
_entity_poly.pdbx_strand_id
1 'polypeptide(L)' 'MKIGVVVVNWNSGAFLLECIRSILRQTRPPDRVLIIDNGSTDNSLSEL' A
#
# COMPACT_ATOMS: atom_id res chain seq x y z
N MET A 1 -13.86 10.76 -13.16
CA MET A 1 -14.01 10.48 -11.71
C MET A 1 -12.63 10.15 -11.14
N LYS A 2 -12.24 10.72 -10.00
CA LYS A 2 -10.97 10.40 -9.34
C LYS A 2 -11.16 9.24 -8.35
N ILE A 3 -10.13 8.39 -8.18
CA ILE A 3 -10.08 7.30 -7.20
C ILE A 3 -8.89 7.53 -6.27
N GLY A 4 -9.16 7.48 -4.96
CA GLY A 4 -8.13 7.31 -3.94
C GLY A 4 -8.23 5.92 -3.32
N VAL A 5 -7.08 5.30 -3.03
CA VAL A 5 -6.99 4.04 -2.29
C VAL A 5 -6.27 4.29 -0.97
N VAL A 6 -6.85 3.81 0.13
CA VAL A 6 -6.25 3.86 1.46
C VAL A 6 -5.90 2.44 1.88
N VAL A 7 -4.63 2.23 2.26
CA VAL A 7 -4.13 0.95 2.77
C VAL A 7 -3.69 1.17 4.21
N VAL A 8 -4.36 0.51 5.16
CA VAL A 8 -3.91 0.49 6.55
C VAL A 8 -2.96 -0.68 6.70
N ASN A 9 -1.73 -0.40 7.14
CA ASN A 9 -0.67 -1.38 7.32
C ASN A 9 -0.38 -1.59 8.80
N TRP A 10 -0.16 -2.85 9.19
CA TRP A 10 0.45 -3.21 10.46
C TRP A 10 1.20 -4.52 10.30
N ASN A 11 2.53 -4.49 10.43
CA ASN A 11 3.40 -5.65 10.40
C ASN A 11 3.17 -6.63 9.22
N SER A 12 2.96 -6.11 8.01
CA SER A 12 2.66 -6.91 6.82
C SER A 12 3.90 -7.28 5.98
N GLY A 13 5.10 -6.79 6.34
CA GLY A 13 6.34 -7.09 5.63
C GLY A 13 6.24 -6.96 4.10
N ALA A 14 6.73 -7.97 3.39
CA ALA A 14 6.70 -8.03 1.92
C ALA A 14 5.28 -8.01 1.31
N PHE A 15 4.24 -8.40 2.05
CA PHE A 15 2.87 -8.37 1.53
C PHE A 15 2.38 -6.96 1.26
N LEU A 16 2.88 -5.95 2.00
CA LEU A 16 2.57 -4.56 1.73
C LEU A 16 3.05 -4.16 0.33
N LEU A 17 4.30 -4.52 -0.01
CA LEU A 17 4.87 -4.25 -1.32
C LEU A 17 4.08 -4.95 -2.45
N GLU A 18 3.71 -6.21 -2.27
CA GLU A 18 2.88 -6.93 -3.25
C GLU A 18 1.50 -6.30 -3.43
N CYS A 19 0.87 -5.86 -2.33
CA CYS A 19 -0.40 -5.16 -2.33
C CYS A 19 -0.33 -3.86 -3.14
N ILE A 20 0.65 -3.00 -2.84
CA ILE A 20 0.85 -1.74 -3.56
C ILE A 20 1.16 -1.99 -5.04
N ARG A 21 2.03 -2.95 -5.35
CA ARG A 21 2.32 -3.35 -6.74
C ARG A 21 1.07 -3.82 -7.48
N SER A 22 0.17 -4.55 -6.82
CA SER A 22 -1.10 -4.98 -7.41
C SER A 22 -2.02 -3.78 -7.70
N ILE A 23 -2.18 -2.87 -6.74
CA ILE A 23 -3.00 -1.65 -6.87
C ILE A 23 -2.51 -0.79 -8.05
N LEU A 24 -1.20 -0.61 -8.18
CA LEU A 24 -0.61 0.21 -9.25
C LEU A 24 -0.71 -0.42 -10.64
N ARG A 25 -0.93 -1.74 -10.74
CA ARG A 25 -1.07 -2.47 -12.00
C ARG A 25 -2.51 -2.65 -12.48
N GLN A 26 -3.50 -2.10 -11.79
CA GLN A 26 -4.88 -2.18 -12.25
C GLN A 26 -5.03 -1.54 -13.64
N THR A 27 -5.95 -2.06 -14.46
CA THR A 27 -6.27 -1.50 -15.79
C THR A 27 -6.70 -0.03 -15.73
N ARG A 28 -7.25 0.38 -14.58
CA ARG A 28 -7.44 1.78 -14.19
C ARG A 28 -6.72 2.02 -12.85
N PRO A 29 -5.47 2.53 -12.85
CA PRO A 29 -4.76 2.85 -11.62
C PRO A 29 -5.46 3.98 -10.84
N PRO A 30 -5.34 4.01 -9.51
CA PRO A 30 -5.86 5.12 -8.71
C PRO A 30 -5.03 6.40 -8.93
N ASP A 31 -5.67 7.56 -8.75
CA ASP A 31 -5.00 8.86 -8.83
C ASP A 31 -4.08 9.10 -7.61
N ARG A 32 -4.36 8.42 -6.50
CA ARG A 32 -3.59 8.50 -5.26
C ARG A 32 -3.72 7.20 -4.46
N VAL A 33 -2.60 6.77 -3.89
CA VAL A 33 -2.55 5.74 -2.84
C VAL A 33 -2.02 6.38 -1.56
N LEU A 34 -2.69 6.16 -0.44
CA LEU A 34 -2.26 6.58 0.89
C LEU A 34 -2.07 5.35 1.76
N ILE A 35 -0.88 5.20 2.32
CA ILE A 35 -0.55 4.13 3.25
C ILE A 35 -0.56 4.71 4.66
N ILE A 36 -1.35 4.11 5.55
CA ILE A 36 -1.43 4.47 6.95
C ILE A 36 -0.77 3.35 7.74
N ASP A 37 0.45 3.58 8.21
CA ASP A 37 1.13 2.65 9.09
C ASP A 37 0.61 2.80 10.53
N ASN A 38 0.16 1.70 11.13
CA ASN A 38 -0.42 1.67 12.47
C ASN A 38 0.63 1.33 13.54
N GLY A 39 1.84 1.91 13.42
CA GLY A 39 2.93 1.67 14.35
C GLY A 39 3.55 0.28 14.18
N SER A 40 3.90 -0.07 12.95
CA SER A 40 4.59 -1.33 12.67
C SER A 40 5.96 -1.36 13.35
N THR A 41 6.34 -2.54 13.80
CA THR A 41 7.65 -2.85 14.40
C THR A 41 8.47 -3.82 13.57
N ASP A 42 7.95 -4.19 12.39
CA ASP A 42 8.65 -4.99 11.40
C ASP A 42 9.25 -4.11 10.28
N ASN A 43 9.67 -4.76 9.20
CA ASN A 43 10.26 -4.08 8.03
C ASN A 43 9.24 -3.76 6.93
N SER A 44 7.93 -3.68 7.21
CA SER A 44 6.88 -3.42 6.20
C SER A 44 7.19 -2.23 5.30
N LEU A 45 7.71 -1.14 5.90
CA LEU A 45 7.98 0.10 5.17
C LEU A 45 9.36 0.11 4.50
N SER A 46 10.28 -0.75 4.91
CA SER A 46 11.64 -0.79 4.37
C SER A 46 11.68 -1.27 2.91
N GLU A 47 10.62 -1.93 2.45
CA GLU A 47 10.52 -2.52 1.10
C GLU A 47 9.63 -1.72 0.13
N LEU A 48 9.01 -0.61 0.58
CA LEU A 48 8.16 0.27 -0.26
C LEU A 48 8.97 1.29 -1.06
#